data_AF-A0A662NPX5-F1
#
_entry.id   AF-A0A662NPX5-F1
#
_cell.length_a   1.000
_cell.length_b   1.000
_cell.length_c   1.000
_cell.angle_alpha   90.00
_cell.angle_beta   90.00
_cell.angle_gamma   90.00
#
_symmetry.space_group_name_H-M   'P 1'
#
loop_
_entity.id
_entity.type
_entity.pdbx_description
1 polymer ?
#
loop_
_entity_poly.entity_id
_entity_poly.type
_entity_poly.pdbx_seq_one_letter_code
_entity_poly.pdbx_strand_id
1 'polypeptide(L)'
;MKKNIRTKSKGKIMETDLLTPKERYNGVVFIGVRRNGMVEFIKVYAESEELAKDILERFLYEKGIHPGDFVVVDKGYENVEGKEIISTRTENELSSFLARLGLRLLSNGVLYLQGKKEIYQITSISEDLLKEIRAREGLKEEPIRIELEKLTLPFRFIEKLKALELMEDTLIINYAELPLPEILREVLKGAVKIPEILEIGPLKLQLFDNELHEVIKKGTREALIKPPVIVWDGYVDSLEDFEVEEKTEKTYNAPLFLKAHKGFLILKEPPKELVEKLLRIKEKGIAKIKGLKVPVEFTLIVESKNSEKYDLPVKIKLPYLSEEEFKELLTRKAKVGVPSEVVEKIPQQKRTFKTITTISKLLKKLRERKSNKGPEELLKEALVLFLGEENEDH
;
A
#
# COMPACT_ATOMS: atom_id res chain seq x y z
N MET A 1 -0.34 -72.25 -32.95
CA MET A 1 1.10 -72.19 -32.60
C MET A 1 1.75 -71.02 -33.34
N LYS A 2 2.40 -70.14 -32.58
CA LYS A 2 3.59 -69.31 -32.91
C LYS A 2 3.73 -68.63 -34.29
N LYS A 3 3.72 -67.30 -34.20
CA LYS A 3 4.68 -66.28 -34.69
C LYS A 3 4.94 -66.16 -36.21
N ASN A 4 4.62 -65.03 -36.84
CA ASN A 4 5.32 -63.72 -36.83
C ASN A 4 6.60 -63.69 -37.67
N ILE A 5 6.54 -63.12 -38.89
CA ILE A 5 7.65 -62.46 -39.59
C ILE A 5 7.02 -61.29 -40.37
N ARG A 6 6.96 -60.09 -39.78
CA ARG A 6 7.87 -58.95 -40.04
C ARG A 6 8.11 -58.65 -41.53
N THR A 7 7.33 -57.73 -42.08
CA THR A 7 7.81 -56.77 -43.07
C THR A 7 7.91 -55.40 -42.42
N LYS A 8 9.15 -54.90 -42.37
CA LYS A 8 9.52 -53.57 -41.89
C LYS A 8 8.87 -52.51 -42.78
N SER A 9 7.91 -51.75 -42.26
CA SER A 9 7.71 -50.37 -42.74
C SER A 9 8.67 -49.47 -41.95
N LYS A 10 9.59 -48.85 -42.69
CA LYS A 10 10.48 -47.80 -42.18
C LYS A 10 9.61 -46.68 -41.62
N GLY A 11 9.48 -46.60 -40.31
CA GLY A 11 9.05 -45.40 -39.62
C GLY A 11 10.06 -44.30 -39.90
N LYS A 12 9.69 -43.39 -40.79
CA LYS A 12 10.39 -42.16 -41.12
C LYS A 12 10.50 -41.38 -39.80
N ILE A 13 11.66 -41.36 -39.18
CA ILE A 13 11.96 -40.41 -38.11
C ILE A 13 12.00 -39.05 -38.80
N MET A 14 10.87 -38.34 -38.80
CA MET A 14 10.86 -36.92 -39.13
C MET A 14 11.59 -36.22 -37.98
N GLU A 15 12.84 -35.84 -38.20
CA GLU A 15 13.50 -34.78 -37.43
C GLU A 15 12.52 -33.61 -37.34
N THR A 16 11.92 -33.43 -36.16
CA THR A 16 10.90 -32.43 -35.96
C THR A 16 11.59 -31.20 -35.41
N ASP A 17 11.91 -30.29 -36.33
CA ASP A 17 12.55 -29.02 -36.06
C ASP A 17 11.54 -28.01 -35.48
N LEU A 18 11.02 -28.31 -34.28
CA LEU A 18 10.06 -27.49 -33.54
C LEU A 18 10.68 -26.19 -32.99
N LEU A 19 12.01 -26.04 -33.07
CA LEU A 19 12.76 -24.92 -32.53
C LEU A 19 13.27 -23.92 -33.57
N THR A 20 13.23 -24.26 -34.86
CA THR A 20 13.67 -23.33 -35.90
C THR A 20 12.51 -22.47 -36.39
N PRO A 21 12.66 -21.13 -36.38
CA PRO A 21 11.71 -20.20 -36.99
C PRO A 21 11.49 -20.51 -38.47
N LYS A 22 10.30 -20.98 -38.83
CA LYS A 22 9.90 -21.32 -40.20
C LYS A 22 8.44 -20.98 -40.45
N GLU A 23 8.02 -21.00 -41.71
CA GLU A 23 6.60 -20.95 -42.08
C GLU A 23 5.92 -22.26 -41.67
N ARG A 24 4.73 -22.15 -41.07
CA ARG A 24 3.95 -23.28 -40.53
C ARG A 24 2.49 -23.13 -40.94
N TYR A 25 1.80 -24.26 -41.08
CA TYR A 25 0.41 -24.30 -41.55
C TYR A 25 -0.54 -24.96 -40.56
N ASN A 26 -0.01 -25.79 -39.66
CA ASN A 26 -0.79 -26.60 -38.73
C ASN A 26 -0.58 -26.25 -37.24
N GLY A 27 0.51 -25.57 -36.89
CA GLY A 27 0.68 -25.05 -35.53
C GLY A 27 1.97 -24.25 -35.33
N VAL A 28 1.98 -23.43 -34.27
CA VAL A 28 3.09 -22.55 -33.89
C VAL A 28 3.16 -22.45 -32.37
N VAL A 29 4.39 -22.29 -31.85
CA VAL A 29 4.68 -22.15 -30.43
C VAL A 29 5.27 -20.77 -30.18
N PHE A 30 4.65 -20.07 -29.24
CA PHE A 30 5.10 -18.84 -28.65
C PHE A 30 5.67 -19.11 -27.26
N ILE A 31 6.77 -18.45 -26.93
CA ILE A 31 7.40 -18.55 -25.61
C ILE A 31 7.70 -17.18 -25.04
N GLY A 32 7.46 -17.01 -23.75
CA GLY A 32 7.92 -15.86 -22.98
C GLY A 32 9.18 -16.25 -22.20
N VAL A 33 10.29 -15.57 -22.50
CA VAL A 33 11.58 -15.85 -21.87
C VAL A 33 12.10 -14.67 -21.06
N ARG A 34 12.73 -14.96 -19.91
CA ARG A 34 13.48 -13.96 -19.13
C ARG A 34 14.80 -13.61 -19.81
N ARG A 35 15.46 -12.55 -19.29
CA ARG A 35 16.79 -12.12 -19.76
C ARG A 35 17.87 -13.19 -19.60
N ASN A 36 17.74 -14.07 -18.59
CA ASN A 36 18.64 -15.20 -18.36
C ASN A 36 18.32 -16.42 -19.25
N GLY A 37 17.34 -16.33 -20.16
CA GLY A 37 16.95 -17.41 -21.06
C GLY A 37 15.94 -18.40 -20.49
N MET A 38 15.51 -18.24 -19.24
CA MET A 38 14.49 -19.11 -18.63
C MET A 38 13.13 -18.92 -19.31
N VAL A 39 12.48 -20.03 -19.69
CA VAL A 39 11.12 -20.06 -20.24
C VAL A 39 10.13 -20.02 -19.09
N GLU A 40 9.17 -19.10 -19.13
CA GLU A 40 8.19 -18.90 -18.06
C GLU A 40 6.75 -18.95 -18.59
N PHE A 41 6.58 -18.84 -19.91
CA PHE A 41 5.29 -18.79 -20.60
C PHE A 41 5.39 -19.55 -21.91
N ILE A 42 4.38 -20.35 -22.23
CA ILE A 42 4.26 -21.10 -23.48
C ILE A 42 2.83 -20.96 -23.98
N LYS A 43 2.64 -20.54 -25.22
CA LYS A 43 1.34 -20.55 -25.91
C LYS A 43 1.48 -21.30 -27.22
N VAL A 44 0.64 -22.31 -27.42
CA VAL A 44 0.61 -23.11 -28.64
C VAL A 44 -0.69 -22.83 -29.36
N TYR A 45 -0.58 -22.54 -30.66
CA TYR A 45 -1.70 -22.50 -31.59
C TYR A 45 -1.61 -23.72 -32.51
N ALA A 46 -2.72 -24.42 -32.72
CA ALA A 46 -2.79 -25.57 -33.62
C ALA A 46 -4.19 -25.81 -34.20
N GLU A 47 -4.28 -26.56 -35.29
CA GLU A 47 -5.58 -26.84 -35.94
C GLU A 47 -6.56 -27.64 -35.06
N SER A 48 -6.05 -28.44 -34.13
CA SER A 48 -6.87 -29.25 -33.22
C SER A 48 -6.28 -29.31 -31.81
N GLU A 49 -7.11 -29.72 -30.85
CA GLU A 49 -6.69 -29.91 -29.45
C GLU A 49 -5.58 -30.97 -29.31
N GLU A 50 -5.69 -32.09 -30.03
CA GLU A 50 -4.71 -33.18 -30.00
C GLU A 50 -3.36 -32.71 -30.51
N LEU A 51 -3.35 -31.94 -31.61
CA LEU A 51 -2.14 -31.40 -32.18
C LEU A 51 -1.51 -30.36 -31.25
N ALA A 52 -2.32 -29.50 -30.61
CA ALA A 52 -1.82 -28.52 -29.65
C ALA A 52 -1.12 -29.18 -28.45
N LYS A 53 -1.70 -30.27 -27.91
CA LYS A 53 -1.12 -31.05 -26.82
C LYS A 53 0.18 -31.74 -27.23
N ASP A 54 0.19 -32.41 -28.38
CA ASP A 54 1.39 -33.08 -28.91
C ASP A 54 2.53 -32.08 -29.13
N ILE A 55 2.23 -30.88 -29.67
CA ILE A 55 3.22 -29.81 -29.84
C ILE A 55 3.75 -29.32 -28.48
N LEU A 56 2.87 -29.10 -27.50
CA LEU A 56 3.28 -28.65 -26.15
C LEU A 56 4.15 -29.68 -25.45
N GLU A 57 3.76 -30.96 -25.47
CA GLU A 57 4.50 -32.06 -24.84
C GLU A 57 5.89 -32.23 -25.46
N ARG A 58 5.97 -32.20 -26.81
CA ARG A 58 7.25 -32.25 -27.52
C ARG A 58 8.14 -31.06 -27.17
N PHE A 59 7.57 -29.85 -27.12
CA PHE A 59 8.33 -28.65 -26.77
C PHE A 59 8.93 -28.75 -25.35
N LEU A 60 8.13 -29.19 -24.37
CA LEU A 60 8.60 -29.37 -22.99
C LEU A 60 9.73 -30.41 -22.94
N TYR A 61 9.55 -31.55 -23.60
CA TYR A 61 10.56 -32.61 -23.69
C TYR A 61 11.87 -32.13 -24.33
N GLU A 62 11.80 -31.44 -25.48
CA GLU A 62 12.98 -30.91 -26.19
C GLU A 62 13.75 -29.85 -25.39
N LYS A 63 13.05 -29.09 -24.53
CA LYS A 63 13.67 -28.09 -23.65
C LYS A 63 14.13 -28.64 -22.30
N GLY A 64 13.91 -29.93 -22.03
CA GLY A 64 14.21 -30.53 -20.73
C GLY A 64 13.39 -29.90 -19.59
N ILE A 65 12.19 -29.40 -19.90
CA ILE A 65 11.27 -28.81 -18.94
C ILE A 65 10.37 -29.92 -18.41
N HIS A 66 10.27 -30.04 -17.09
CA HIS A 66 9.37 -31.02 -16.49
C HIS A 66 7.91 -30.54 -16.63
N PRO A 67 6.96 -31.36 -17.12
CA PRO A 67 5.58 -30.93 -17.31
C PRO A 67 4.89 -30.41 -16.04
N GLY A 68 5.31 -30.91 -14.87
CA GLY A 68 4.80 -30.46 -13.57
C GLY A 68 5.22 -29.04 -13.18
N ASP A 69 6.23 -28.46 -13.83
CA ASP A 69 6.69 -27.08 -13.54
C ASP A 69 5.79 -26.02 -14.20
N PHE A 70 4.85 -26.47 -15.04
CA PHE A 70 4.00 -25.63 -15.86
C PHE A 70 2.52 -25.98 -15.65
N VAL A 71 1.69 -24.94 -15.54
CA VAL A 71 0.25 -25.03 -15.32
C VAL A 71 -0.47 -24.47 -16.55
N VAL A 72 -1.37 -25.27 -17.12
CA VAL A 72 -2.27 -24.80 -18.18
C VAL A 72 -3.27 -23.83 -17.59
N VAL A 73 -3.22 -22.57 -18.02
CA VAL A 73 -4.06 -21.48 -17.51
C VAL A 73 -5.21 -21.13 -18.44
N ASP A 74 -5.09 -21.47 -19.72
CA ASP A 74 -6.10 -21.16 -20.73
C ASP A 74 -6.03 -22.18 -21.87
N LYS A 75 -7.19 -22.56 -22.42
CA LYS A 75 -7.31 -23.46 -23.58
C LYS A 75 -8.67 -23.32 -24.25
N GLY A 76 -8.72 -23.52 -25.56
CA GLY A 76 -9.97 -23.53 -26.32
C GLY A 76 -9.79 -23.10 -27.77
N TYR A 77 -10.89 -22.98 -28.50
CA TYR A 77 -10.87 -22.42 -29.86
C TYR A 77 -10.94 -20.88 -29.80
N GLU A 78 -10.01 -20.23 -30.50
CA GLU A 78 -9.99 -18.78 -30.71
C GLU A 78 -10.56 -18.49 -32.11
N ASN A 79 -11.47 -17.51 -32.21
CA ASN A 79 -11.94 -17.03 -33.50
C ASN A 79 -10.82 -16.20 -34.18
N VAL A 80 -10.48 -16.62 -35.40
CA VAL A 80 -9.44 -16.01 -36.23
C VAL A 80 -9.97 -15.60 -37.61
N GLU A 81 -11.30 -15.45 -37.73
CA GLU A 81 -11.95 -14.99 -38.94
C GLU A 81 -11.41 -13.60 -39.34
N GLY A 82 -10.93 -13.48 -40.59
CA GLY A 82 -10.29 -12.27 -41.09
C GLY A 82 -8.80 -12.12 -40.76
N LYS A 83 -8.20 -13.02 -39.97
CA LYS A 83 -6.74 -13.06 -39.77
C LYS A 83 -6.08 -13.93 -40.85
N GLU A 84 -5.04 -13.42 -41.49
CA GLU A 84 -4.26 -14.19 -42.48
C GLU A 84 -3.17 -15.06 -41.82
N ILE A 85 -2.50 -14.50 -40.80
CA ILE A 85 -1.36 -15.12 -40.13
C ILE A 85 -1.39 -14.90 -38.61
N ILE A 86 -0.72 -15.78 -37.87
CA ILE A 86 -0.35 -15.61 -36.46
C ILE A 86 1.18 -15.61 -36.34
N SER A 87 1.74 -14.52 -35.81
CA SER A 87 3.17 -14.28 -35.63
C SER A 87 3.42 -13.36 -34.43
N THR A 88 4.68 -13.17 -34.03
CA THR A 88 5.00 -12.20 -32.95
C THR A 88 4.60 -10.76 -33.28
N ARG A 89 4.43 -10.43 -34.57
CA ARG A 89 3.98 -9.10 -35.04
C ARG A 89 2.46 -8.92 -35.00
N THR A 90 1.70 -10.01 -35.11
CA THR A 90 0.23 -9.96 -34.98
C THR A 90 -0.18 -10.09 -33.51
N GLU A 91 0.63 -10.79 -32.70
CA GLU A 91 0.45 -10.97 -31.26
C GLU A 91 1.01 -9.79 -30.43
N ASN A 92 0.69 -8.55 -30.83
CA ASN A 92 1.21 -7.34 -30.16
C ASN A 92 0.70 -7.18 -28.73
N GLU A 93 -0.54 -7.58 -28.47
CA GLU A 93 -1.13 -7.55 -27.12
C GLU A 93 -0.42 -8.53 -26.19
N LEU A 94 -0.18 -9.76 -26.65
CA LEU A 94 0.58 -10.77 -25.92
C LEU A 94 2.01 -10.31 -25.66
N SER A 95 2.67 -9.75 -26.68
CA SER A 95 4.02 -9.19 -26.56
C SER A 95 4.09 -8.08 -25.50
N SER A 96 3.12 -7.16 -25.51
CA SER A 96 3.02 -6.06 -24.54
C SER A 96 2.71 -6.57 -23.13
N PHE A 97 1.86 -7.58 -23.00
CA PHE A 97 1.55 -8.22 -21.73
C PHE A 97 2.81 -8.86 -21.11
N LEU A 98 3.53 -9.68 -21.88
CA LEU A 98 4.74 -10.35 -21.41
C LEU A 98 5.87 -9.35 -21.11
N ALA A 99 6.00 -8.27 -21.89
CA ALA A 99 6.98 -7.21 -21.61
C ALA A 99 6.78 -6.56 -20.24
N ARG A 100 5.53 -6.36 -19.79
CA ARG A 100 5.21 -5.86 -18.44
C ARG A 100 5.60 -6.85 -17.32
N LEU A 101 5.72 -8.12 -17.64
CA LEU A 101 6.21 -9.17 -16.75
C LEU A 101 7.75 -9.33 -16.83
N GLY A 102 8.43 -8.53 -17.65
CA GLY A 102 9.87 -8.63 -17.87
C GLY A 102 10.27 -9.80 -18.78
N LEU A 103 9.31 -10.34 -19.52
CA LEU A 103 9.49 -11.44 -20.46
C LEU A 103 9.56 -10.90 -21.89
N ARG A 104 10.39 -11.55 -22.71
CA ARG A 104 10.45 -11.33 -24.16
C ARG A 104 9.68 -12.43 -24.86
N LEU A 105 8.72 -12.05 -25.71
CA LEU A 105 8.00 -12.97 -26.58
C LEU A 105 8.90 -13.42 -27.73
N LEU A 106 8.98 -14.73 -27.94
CA LEU A 106 9.61 -15.38 -29.09
C LEU A 106 8.62 -16.36 -29.71
N SER A 107 8.80 -16.69 -30.98
CA SER A 107 8.00 -17.71 -31.69
C SER A 107 8.91 -18.64 -32.49
N ASN A 108 8.47 -19.88 -32.67
CA ASN A 108 9.10 -20.85 -33.57
C ASN A 108 8.63 -20.73 -35.04
N GLY A 109 7.90 -19.68 -35.40
CA GLY A 109 7.48 -19.46 -36.77
C GLY A 109 6.37 -18.44 -37.00
N VAL A 110 5.88 -18.45 -38.23
CA VAL A 110 4.66 -17.76 -38.67
C VAL A 110 3.66 -18.84 -39.05
N LEU A 111 2.47 -18.78 -38.46
CA LEU A 111 1.38 -19.69 -38.78
C LEU A 111 0.45 -19.05 -39.80
N TYR A 112 0.28 -19.69 -40.96
CA TYR A 112 -0.68 -19.28 -41.97
C TYR A 112 -2.03 -19.93 -41.71
N LEU A 113 -3.09 -19.12 -41.64
CA LEU A 113 -4.43 -19.57 -41.27
C LEU A 113 -5.24 -20.10 -42.45
N GLN A 114 -4.86 -19.77 -43.70
CA GLN A 114 -5.46 -20.28 -44.93
C GLN A 114 -7.01 -20.19 -44.95
N GLY A 115 -7.58 -19.10 -44.41
CA GLY A 115 -9.02 -18.87 -44.39
C GLY A 115 -9.78 -19.64 -43.31
N LYS A 116 -9.10 -20.25 -42.34
CA LYS A 116 -9.75 -20.86 -41.16
C LYS A 116 -10.48 -19.80 -40.33
N LYS A 117 -11.61 -20.20 -39.76
CA LYS A 117 -12.42 -19.37 -38.87
C LYS A 117 -12.00 -19.48 -37.41
N GLU A 118 -11.49 -20.63 -37.02
CA GLU A 118 -11.11 -20.92 -35.64
C GLU A 118 -9.80 -21.71 -35.60
N ILE A 119 -9.08 -21.54 -34.50
CA ILE A 119 -7.86 -22.31 -34.22
C ILE A 119 -7.81 -22.68 -32.74
N TYR A 120 -7.32 -23.87 -32.41
CA TYR A 120 -7.15 -24.25 -31.02
C TYR A 120 -5.92 -23.57 -30.42
N GLN A 121 -6.04 -23.11 -29.18
CA GLN A 121 -4.94 -22.57 -28.41
C GLN A 121 -4.85 -23.25 -27.04
N ILE A 122 -3.63 -23.39 -26.55
CA ILE A 122 -3.33 -23.80 -25.18
C ILE A 122 -2.20 -22.92 -24.65
N THR A 123 -2.45 -22.31 -23.50
CA THR A 123 -1.50 -21.45 -22.81
C THR A 123 -1.10 -22.08 -21.48
N SER A 124 0.21 -22.20 -21.27
CA SER A 124 0.82 -22.78 -20.08
C SER A 124 1.84 -21.81 -19.49
N ILE A 125 1.86 -21.70 -18.17
CA ILE A 125 2.69 -20.76 -17.42
C ILE A 125 3.45 -21.52 -16.34
N SER A 126 4.72 -21.17 -16.09
CA SER A 126 5.49 -21.75 -15.00
C SER A 126 4.80 -21.49 -13.65
N GLU A 127 4.99 -22.37 -12.67
CA GLU A 127 4.46 -22.11 -11.32
C GLU A 127 4.95 -20.79 -10.73
N ASP A 128 6.20 -20.41 -11.00
CA ASP A 128 6.82 -19.21 -10.46
C ASP A 128 6.22 -17.93 -11.09
N LEU A 129 6.03 -17.91 -12.42
CA LEU A 129 5.35 -16.81 -13.07
C LEU A 129 3.87 -16.74 -12.65
N LEU A 130 3.21 -17.88 -12.45
CA LEU A 130 1.83 -17.92 -11.96
C LEU A 130 1.72 -17.34 -10.54
N LYS A 131 2.67 -17.64 -9.65
CA LYS A 131 2.78 -17.04 -8.31
C LYS A 131 3.02 -15.53 -8.41
N GLU A 132 3.89 -15.08 -9.31
CA GLU A 132 4.14 -13.65 -9.55
C GLU A 132 2.88 -12.91 -10.06
N ILE A 133 2.17 -13.48 -11.05
CA ILE A 133 0.94 -12.91 -11.60
C ILE A 133 -0.13 -12.81 -10.50
N ARG A 134 -0.34 -13.89 -9.74
CA ARG A 134 -1.30 -13.91 -8.62
C ARG A 134 -0.94 -12.94 -7.49
N ALA A 135 0.35 -12.74 -7.23
CA ALA A 135 0.82 -11.74 -6.27
C ALA A 135 0.50 -10.30 -6.74
N ARG A 136 0.58 -10.02 -8.05
CA ARG A 136 0.26 -8.71 -8.64
C ARG A 136 -1.24 -8.44 -8.73
N GLU A 137 -2.07 -9.44 -9.05
CA GLU A 137 -3.54 -9.29 -9.10
C GLU A 137 -4.19 -9.15 -7.72
N GLY A 138 -3.47 -9.49 -6.65
CA GLY A 138 -3.99 -9.57 -5.29
C GLY A 138 -3.82 -8.33 -4.41
N LEU A 139 -3.44 -7.16 -4.95
CA LEU A 139 -3.31 -5.89 -4.22
C LEU A 139 -4.36 -4.89 -4.73
N LYS A 140 -5.63 -5.12 -4.40
CA LYS A 140 -6.71 -4.18 -4.73
C LYS A 140 -6.77 -3.08 -3.68
N GLU A 141 -6.79 -1.83 -4.14
CA GLU A 141 -7.11 -0.70 -3.27
C GLU A 141 -8.55 -0.78 -2.79
N GLU A 142 -8.77 -0.31 -1.57
CA GLU A 142 -10.11 -0.11 -1.01
C GLU A 142 -10.30 1.38 -0.75
N PRO A 143 -11.50 1.92 -1.03
CA PRO A 143 -11.77 3.34 -0.83
C PRO A 143 -11.56 3.73 0.62
N ILE A 144 -10.94 4.88 0.81
CA ILE A 144 -10.63 5.41 2.14
C ILE A 144 -11.91 5.97 2.75
N ARG A 145 -12.16 5.60 4.00
CA ARG A 145 -13.29 6.12 4.79
C ARG A 145 -12.91 6.27 6.25
N ILE A 146 -13.58 7.17 6.94
CA ILE A 146 -13.40 7.42 8.36
C ILE A 146 -14.63 6.89 9.10
N GLU A 147 -14.45 5.93 10.01
CA GLU A 147 -15.52 5.34 10.82
C GLU A 147 -15.44 5.83 12.27
N LEU A 148 -16.14 6.92 12.60
CA LEU A 148 -16.07 7.54 13.93
C LEU A 148 -16.96 6.87 14.99
N GLU A 149 -17.87 5.96 14.62
CA GLU A 149 -18.93 5.45 15.49
C GLU A 149 -18.40 4.63 16.68
N LYS A 150 -17.19 4.08 16.55
CA LYS A 150 -16.56 3.23 17.57
C LYS A 150 -15.70 4.01 18.56
N LEU A 151 -15.46 5.30 18.30
CA LEU A 151 -14.62 6.10 19.17
C LEU A 151 -15.30 6.34 20.50
N THR A 152 -14.56 6.08 21.59
CA THR A 152 -15.03 6.48 22.90
C THR A 152 -14.55 7.87 23.28
N LEU A 153 -15.16 8.87 22.63
CA LEU A 153 -14.95 10.29 22.90
C LEU A 153 -16.29 10.94 23.26
N PRO A 154 -16.28 12.08 24.00
CA PRO A 154 -17.51 12.83 24.22
C PRO A 154 -18.13 13.24 22.86
N PHE A 155 -19.45 13.16 22.76
CA PHE A 155 -20.19 13.31 21.51
C PHE A 155 -19.83 14.59 20.73
N ARG A 156 -19.67 15.72 21.45
CA ARG A 156 -19.27 17.00 20.85
C ARG A 156 -17.93 16.97 20.10
N PHE A 157 -17.00 16.09 20.50
CA PHE A 157 -15.73 15.92 19.79
C PHE A 157 -15.93 15.09 18.52
N ILE A 158 -16.74 14.03 18.59
CA ILE A 158 -17.09 13.19 17.44
C ILE A 158 -17.74 14.06 16.35
N GLU A 159 -18.72 14.88 16.72
CA GLU A 159 -19.38 15.79 15.76
C GLU A 159 -18.41 16.74 15.06
N LYS A 160 -17.43 17.27 15.80
CA LYS A 160 -16.40 18.15 15.24
C LYS A 160 -15.46 17.41 14.28
N LEU A 161 -15.12 16.16 14.60
CA LEU A 161 -14.22 15.35 13.78
C LEU A 161 -14.88 14.80 12.51
N LYS A 162 -16.22 14.78 12.40
CA LYS A 162 -16.94 14.39 11.17
C LYS A 162 -16.49 15.18 9.95
N ALA A 163 -16.08 16.44 10.12
CA ALA A 163 -15.55 17.24 9.02
C ALA A 163 -14.31 16.62 8.34
N LEU A 164 -13.57 15.74 9.03
CA LEU A 164 -12.43 15.01 8.45
C LEU A 164 -12.86 13.96 7.42
N GLU A 165 -14.12 13.51 7.43
CA GLU A 165 -14.68 12.60 6.41
C GLU A 165 -14.63 13.20 5.00
N LEU A 166 -14.55 14.53 4.89
CA LEU A 166 -14.41 15.24 3.61
C LEU A 166 -13.00 15.06 2.98
N MET A 167 -12.02 14.61 3.77
CA MET A 167 -10.61 14.50 3.36
C MET A 167 -10.00 15.81 2.83
N GLU A 168 -10.54 16.95 3.26
CA GLU A 168 -10.08 18.30 2.92
C GLU A 168 -8.94 18.78 3.84
N ASP A 169 -8.14 19.72 3.34
CA ASP A 169 -7.06 20.30 4.14
C ASP A 169 -7.61 21.06 5.36
N THR A 170 -7.12 20.69 6.54
CA THR A 170 -7.79 21.06 7.79
C THR A 170 -6.84 21.68 8.80
N LEU A 171 -7.23 22.83 9.37
CA LEU A 171 -6.65 23.40 10.58
C LEU A 171 -7.37 22.84 11.80
N ILE A 172 -6.66 22.14 12.69
CA ILE A 172 -7.18 21.66 13.96
C ILE A 172 -6.59 22.47 15.11
N ILE A 173 -7.45 23.20 15.81
CA ILE A 173 -7.14 23.98 17.00
C ILE A 173 -7.34 23.09 18.23
N ASN A 174 -6.28 22.38 18.62
CA ASN A 174 -6.34 21.30 19.60
C ASN A 174 -6.05 21.74 21.04
N TYR A 175 -6.94 22.55 21.63
CA TYR A 175 -6.83 22.89 23.06
C TYR A 175 -6.99 21.66 23.97
N ALA A 176 -7.80 20.69 23.54
CA ALA A 176 -8.03 19.45 24.26
C ALA A 176 -6.81 18.52 24.35
N GLU A 177 -5.76 18.79 23.57
CA GLU A 177 -4.62 17.89 23.35
C GLU A 177 -5.07 16.45 23.03
N LEU A 178 -6.10 16.35 22.19
CA LEU A 178 -6.64 15.09 21.70
C LEU A 178 -5.55 14.38 20.87
N PRO A 179 -5.27 13.08 21.09
CA PRO A 179 -4.25 12.33 20.35
C PRO A 179 -4.74 12.01 18.92
N LEU A 180 -4.72 13.03 18.05
CA LEU A 180 -5.25 12.96 16.68
C LEU A 180 -4.63 11.84 15.84
N PRO A 181 -3.29 11.62 15.84
CA PRO A 181 -2.69 10.56 15.04
C PRO A 181 -3.20 9.16 15.43
N GLU A 182 -3.32 8.89 16.73
CA GLU A 182 -3.79 7.61 17.24
C GLU A 182 -5.27 7.38 16.88
N ILE A 183 -6.09 8.41 17.03
CA ILE A 183 -7.52 8.37 16.68
C ILE A 183 -7.69 8.12 15.18
N LEU A 184 -6.96 8.86 14.34
CA LEU A 184 -7.04 8.70 12.89
C LEU A 184 -6.63 7.28 12.46
N ARG A 185 -5.54 6.73 13.00
CA ARG A 185 -5.15 5.34 12.71
C ARG A 185 -6.19 4.30 13.12
N GLU A 186 -6.97 4.58 14.17
CA GLU A 186 -8.04 3.69 14.64
C GLU A 186 -9.27 3.72 13.70
N VAL A 187 -9.67 4.91 13.25
CA VAL A 187 -10.93 5.11 12.50
C VAL A 187 -10.77 5.03 10.98
N LEU A 188 -9.57 5.28 10.47
CA LEU A 188 -9.30 5.29 9.03
C LEU A 188 -9.30 3.85 8.50
N LYS A 189 -10.21 3.55 7.57
CA LYS A 189 -10.34 2.27 6.87
C LYS A 189 -10.03 2.44 5.39
N GLY A 190 -9.78 1.32 4.73
CA GLY A 190 -9.41 1.24 3.33
C GLY A 190 -8.01 0.66 3.16
N ALA A 191 -7.52 0.68 1.93
CA ALA A 191 -6.24 0.10 1.57
C ALA A 191 -5.63 0.89 0.41
N VAL A 192 -4.40 1.36 0.61
CA VAL A 192 -3.67 2.17 -0.36
C VAL A 192 -2.55 1.33 -0.95
N LYS A 193 -2.40 1.35 -2.27
CA LYS A 193 -1.32 0.66 -2.96
C LYS A 193 -0.20 1.65 -3.22
N ILE A 194 0.97 1.40 -2.66
CA ILE A 194 2.15 2.23 -2.89
C ILE A 194 3.31 1.41 -3.46
N PRO A 195 4.08 1.95 -4.41
CA PRO A 195 5.32 1.31 -4.85
C PRO A 195 6.38 1.41 -3.74
N GLU A 196 7.26 0.42 -3.65
CA GLU A 196 8.41 0.53 -2.77
C GLU A 196 9.35 1.65 -3.24
N ILE A 197 9.59 1.68 -4.55
CA ILE A 197 10.37 2.70 -5.26
C ILE A 197 9.53 3.23 -6.42
N LEU A 198 9.30 4.55 -6.43
CA LEU A 198 8.71 5.26 -7.56
C LEU A 198 9.82 5.65 -8.54
N GLU A 199 9.73 5.13 -9.76
CA GLU A 199 10.68 5.44 -10.84
C GLU A 199 10.06 6.46 -11.81
N ILE A 200 10.67 7.64 -11.92
CA ILE A 200 10.27 8.69 -12.87
C ILE A 200 11.50 9.08 -13.70
N GLY A 201 11.58 8.58 -14.92
CA GLY A 201 12.79 8.75 -15.75
C GLY A 201 14.02 8.19 -15.03
N PRO A 202 15.10 8.98 -14.81
CA PRO A 202 16.29 8.55 -14.08
C PRO A 202 16.14 8.62 -12.54
N LEU A 203 15.07 9.21 -12.02
CA LEU A 203 14.87 9.42 -10.59
C LEU A 203 14.21 8.19 -9.96
N LYS A 204 14.79 7.70 -8.86
CA LYS A 204 14.23 6.64 -8.02
C LYS A 204 13.95 7.20 -6.63
N LEU A 205 12.68 7.25 -6.25
CA LEU A 205 12.24 7.72 -4.93
C LEU A 205 11.75 6.54 -4.10
N GLN A 206 12.33 6.32 -2.93
CA GLN A 206 11.81 5.37 -1.96
C GLN A 206 10.58 5.96 -1.26
N LEU A 207 9.39 5.46 -1.59
CA LEU A 207 8.13 5.89 -0.99
C LEU A 207 7.80 5.03 0.23
N PHE A 208 7.94 3.71 0.12
CA PHE A 208 7.64 2.81 1.21
C PHE A 208 8.70 2.88 2.31
N ASP A 209 8.21 2.91 3.54
CA ASP A 209 8.98 3.04 4.77
C ASP A 209 8.30 2.21 5.86
N ASN A 210 9.03 1.25 6.44
CA ASN A 210 8.45 0.34 7.45
C ASN A 210 8.15 1.05 8.78
N GLU A 211 8.74 2.22 9.05
CA GLU A 211 8.48 2.98 10.28
C GLU A 211 7.21 3.84 10.16
N LEU A 212 6.87 4.26 8.94
CA LEU A 212 5.75 5.16 8.67
C LEU A 212 4.50 4.46 8.12
N HIS A 213 4.65 3.28 7.51
CA HIS A 213 3.56 2.58 6.85
C HIS A 213 3.22 1.24 7.50
N GLU A 214 1.93 1.04 7.77
CA GLU A 214 1.42 -0.25 8.25
C GLU A 214 1.01 -1.14 7.07
N VAL A 215 1.69 -2.26 6.89
CA VAL A 215 1.49 -3.16 5.75
C VAL A 215 0.30 -4.10 5.99
N ILE A 216 -0.63 -4.13 5.04
CA ILE A 216 -1.70 -5.15 4.95
C ILE A 216 -1.17 -6.37 4.19
N LYS A 217 -0.54 -6.14 3.03
CA LYS A 217 0.00 -7.21 2.18
C LYS A 217 1.20 -6.71 1.38
N LYS A 218 2.30 -7.47 1.38
CA LYS A 218 3.49 -7.20 0.54
C LYS A 218 3.35 -7.86 -0.83
N GLY A 219 3.66 -7.11 -1.88
CA GLY A 219 3.98 -7.63 -3.21
C GLY A 219 5.48 -7.56 -3.49
N THR A 220 5.88 -7.81 -4.73
CA THR A 220 7.30 -7.86 -5.14
C THR A 220 7.96 -6.49 -5.30
N ARG A 221 7.18 -5.44 -5.63
CA ARG A 221 7.67 -4.06 -5.84
C ARG A 221 6.70 -3.00 -5.31
N GLU A 222 5.60 -3.45 -4.72
CA GLU A 222 4.51 -2.63 -4.22
C GLU A 222 4.03 -3.24 -2.91
N ALA A 223 3.48 -2.41 -2.04
CA ALA A 223 2.82 -2.83 -0.82
C ALA A 223 1.39 -2.29 -0.81
N LEU A 224 0.46 -3.12 -0.36
CA LEU A 224 -0.85 -2.68 0.07
C LEU A 224 -0.75 -2.35 1.55
N ILE A 225 -0.97 -1.09 1.89
CA ILE A 225 -0.83 -0.54 3.23
C ILE A 225 -2.18 -0.03 3.73
N LYS A 226 -2.32 0.12 5.04
CA LYS A 226 -3.38 0.98 5.57
C LYS A 226 -3.15 2.42 5.11
N PRO A 227 -4.20 3.24 4.98
CA PRO A 227 -4.01 4.63 4.60
C PRO A 227 -3.07 5.33 5.58
N PRO A 228 -2.01 5.99 5.09
CA PRO A 228 -0.95 6.47 5.97
C PRO A 228 -1.42 7.64 6.84
N VAL A 229 -0.93 7.67 8.08
CA VAL A 229 -1.08 8.79 9.01
C VAL A 229 0.31 9.19 9.49
N ILE A 230 0.93 10.10 8.75
CA ILE A 230 2.29 10.59 8.97
C ILE A 230 2.22 11.85 9.82
N VAL A 231 3.10 11.94 10.81
CA VAL A 231 3.15 13.06 11.75
C VAL A 231 4.53 13.70 11.65
N TRP A 232 4.55 15.02 11.67
CA TRP A 232 5.75 15.84 11.77
C TRP A 232 5.51 16.91 12.84
N ASP A 233 6.43 17.05 13.78
CA ASP A 233 6.35 17.94 14.92
C ASP A 233 7.45 19.01 14.84
N GLY A 234 7.04 20.28 14.70
CA GLY A 234 7.98 21.38 14.51
C GLY A 234 8.92 21.67 15.67
N TYR A 235 8.73 21.03 16.83
CA TYR A 235 9.65 21.13 17.96
C TYR A 235 10.72 20.04 17.98
N VAL A 236 10.55 18.96 17.21
CA VAL A 236 11.40 17.76 17.29
C VAL A 236 12.00 17.39 15.94
N ASP A 237 11.26 17.62 14.86
CA ASP A 237 11.60 17.15 13.51
C ASP A 237 12.22 18.26 12.65
N SER A 238 12.84 17.86 11.54
CA SER A 238 13.62 18.75 10.66
C SER A 238 12.85 19.14 9.41
N LEU A 239 13.11 20.33 8.87
CA LEU A 239 12.57 20.72 7.55
C LEU A 239 13.18 19.90 6.40
N GLU A 240 14.31 19.24 6.63
CA GLU A 240 14.96 18.34 5.67
C GLU A 240 14.07 17.13 5.32
N ASP A 241 13.14 16.77 6.19
CA ASP A 241 12.16 15.70 5.96
C ASP A 241 11.20 15.99 4.77
N PHE A 242 11.16 17.24 4.30
CA PHE A 242 10.40 17.68 3.13
C PHE A 242 11.23 17.82 1.86
N GLU A 243 12.51 17.47 1.92
CA GLU A 243 13.43 17.47 0.80
C GLU A 243 13.82 16.03 0.41
N VAL A 244 14.45 15.88 -0.77
CA VAL A 244 14.98 14.58 -1.20
C VAL A 244 16.37 14.36 -0.63
N GLU A 245 16.53 13.27 0.10
CA GLU A 245 17.81 12.83 0.66
C GLU A 245 18.37 11.67 -0.17
N GLU A 246 19.64 11.71 -0.53
CA GLU A 246 20.29 10.62 -1.28
C GLU A 246 20.62 9.45 -0.34
N LYS A 247 20.17 8.24 -0.68
CA LYS A 247 20.38 7.03 0.14
C LYS A 247 21.47 6.14 -0.42
N THR A 248 21.45 5.92 -1.74
CA THR A 248 22.45 5.16 -2.51
C THR A 248 22.57 5.76 -3.91
N GLU A 249 23.57 5.36 -4.72
CA GLU A 249 23.76 5.88 -6.07
C GLU A 249 22.44 5.89 -6.87
N LYS A 250 21.89 7.10 -7.07
CA LYS A 250 20.65 7.40 -7.81
C LYS A 250 19.32 6.96 -7.17
N THR A 251 19.32 6.54 -5.89
CA THR A 251 18.08 6.29 -5.12
C THR A 251 17.98 7.27 -3.96
N TYR A 252 16.83 7.93 -3.84
CA TYR A 252 16.58 8.98 -2.86
C TYR A 252 15.42 8.60 -1.95
N ASN A 253 15.49 9.00 -0.68
CA ASN A 253 14.33 8.99 0.21
C ASN A 253 13.32 10.03 -0.30
N ALA A 254 12.05 9.63 -0.39
CA ALA A 254 10.99 10.55 -0.73
C ALA A 254 10.68 11.49 0.45
N PRO A 255 10.36 12.78 0.19
CA PRO A 255 9.81 13.69 1.18
C PRO A 255 8.57 13.13 1.89
N LEU A 256 8.32 13.54 3.15
CA LEU A 256 7.20 13.06 3.95
C LEU A 256 5.83 13.21 3.26
N PHE A 257 5.60 14.30 2.52
CA PHE A 257 4.34 14.52 1.83
C PHE A 257 4.08 13.50 0.70
N LEU A 258 5.12 12.91 0.11
CA LEU A 258 4.98 11.80 -0.84
C LEU A 258 4.73 10.46 -0.13
N LYS A 259 5.33 10.27 1.05
CA LYS A 259 5.04 9.11 1.89
C LYS A 259 3.59 9.12 2.40
N ALA A 260 3.00 10.30 2.58
CA ALA A 260 1.60 10.45 2.98
C ALA A 260 0.57 10.17 1.86
N HIS A 261 0.96 9.44 0.80
CA HIS A 261 0.13 9.24 -0.39
C HIS A 261 -1.26 8.68 -0.06
N LYS A 262 -2.30 9.37 -0.54
CA LYS A 262 -3.73 9.12 -0.27
C LYS A 262 -4.13 9.13 1.21
N GLY A 263 -3.22 9.42 2.14
CA GLY A 263 -3.48 9.47 3.57
C GLY A 263 -3.40 10.89 4.12
N PHE A 264 -3.05 10.97 5.41
CA PHE A 264 -2.92 12.22 6.15
C PHE A 264 -1.46 12.55 6.47
N LEU A 265 -1.08 13.79 6.21
CA LEU A 265 0.12 14.42 6.74
C LEU A 265 -0.30 15.40 7.84
N ILE A 266 0.07 15.11 9.09
CA ILE A 266 -0.25 15.93 10.26
C ILE A 266 0.99 16.72 10.64
N LEU A 267 0.90 18.05 10.59
CA LEU A 267 1.96 18.97 11.02
C LEU A 267 1.57 19.62 12.34
N LYS A 268 2.37 19.41 13.40
CA LYS A 268 2.18 20.04 14.70
C LYS A 268 3.01 21.29 14.81
N GLU A 269 2.35 22.42 15.06
CA GLU A 269 2.95 23.75 15.20
C GLU A 269 3.99 24.09 14.09
N PRO A 270 3.69 23.88 12.80
CA PRO A 270 4.68 24.04 11.73
C PRO A 270 5.10 25.49 11.46
N PRO A 271 6.25 25.73 10.81
CA PRO A 271 6.53 27.02 10.19
C PRO A 271 5.46 27.37 9.15
N LYS A 272 5.13 28.66 9.01
CA LYS A 272 4.06 29.10 8.09
C LYS A 272 4.45 28.82 6.63
N GLU A 273 5.72 29.04 6.32
CA GLU A 273 6.33 28.88 5.01
C GLU A 273 6.23 27.42 4.52
N LEU A 274 6.33 26.45 5.43
CA LEU A 274 6.17 25.04 5.11
C LEU A 274 4.73 24.73 4.67
N VAL A 275 3.74 25.22 5.42
CA VAL A 275 2.32 25.04 5.09
C VAL A 275 2.00 25.68 3.74
N GLU A 276 2.45 26.91 3.51
CA GLU A 276 2.27 27.60 2.21
C GLU A 276 2.92 26.85 1.05
N LYS A 277 4.13 26.29 1.25
CA LYS A 277 4.82 25.46 0.25
C LYS A 277 4.01 24.21 -0.11
N LEU A 278 3.50 23.49 0.90
CA LEU A 278 2.72 22.27 0.70
C LEU A 278 1.39 22.53 0.01
N LEU A 279 0.67 23.60 0.39
CA LEU A 279 -0.57 24.01 -0.28
C LEU A 279 -0.34 24.34 -1.75
N ARG A 280 0.74 25.06 -2.10
CA ARG A 280 1.11 25.33 -3.51
C ARG A 280 1.45 24.07 -4.29
N ILE A 281 2.04 23.06 -3.65
CA ILE A 281 2.35 21.76 -4.25
C ILE A 281 1.03 21.02 -4.53
N LYS A 282 0.11 21.01 -3.55
CA LYS A 282 -1.21 20.40 -3.67
C LYS A 282 -2.08 21.04 -4.75
N GLU A 283 -2.15 22.36 -4.79
CA GLU A 283 -2.93 23.12 -5.80
C GLU A 283 -2.50 22.76 -7.23
N LYS A 284 -1.20 22.54 -7.44
CA LYS A 284 -0.65 22.12 -8.74
C LYS A 284 -0.85 20.64 -9.03
N GLY A 285 -1.14 19.81 -8.01
CA GLY A 285 -1.15 18.36 -8.09
C GLY A 285 0.21 17.74 -8.42
N ILE A 286 1.29 18.53 -8.44
CA ILE A 286 2.64 18.08 -8.78
C ILE A 286 3.71 18.75 -7.91
N ALA A 287 4.66 17.95 -7.44
CA ALA A 287 5.92 18.41 -6.86
C ALA A 287 7.03 18.36 -7.91
N LYS A 288 7.89 19.40 -7.94
CA LYS A 288 9.11 19.39 -8.77
C LYS A 288 10.26 18.85 -7.93
N ILE A 289 10.72 17.65 -8.25
CA ILE A 289 11.82 16.99 -7.55
C ILE A 289 12.94 16.73 -8.55
N LYS A 290 14.12 17.32 -8.31
CA LYS A 290 15.30 17.24 -9.21
C LYS A 290 14.93 17.53 -10.69
N GLY A 291 14.03 18.50 -10.91
CA GLY A 291 13.57 18.92 -12.23
C GLY A 291 12.42 18.08 -12.84
N LEU A 292 12.04 16.96 -12.23
CA LEU A 292 10.97 16.07 -12.69
C LEU A 292 9.66 16.37 -11.96
N LYS A 293 8.53 16.18 -12.65
CA LYS A 293 7.19 16.36 -12.10
C LYS A 293 6.74 15.04 -11.46
N VAL A 294 6.47 15.08 -10.16
CA VAL A 294 5.97 13.94 -9.39
C VAL A 294 4.54 14.24 -8.96
N PRO A 295 3.54 13.39 -9.29
CA PRO A 295 2.17 13.58 -8.83
C PRO A 295 2.12 13.55 -7.30
N VAL A 296 1.27 14.39 -6.72
CA VAL A 296 1.03 14.43 -5.27
C VAL A 296 -0.44 14.23 -4.96
N GLU A 297 -0.72 13.47 -3.92
CA GLU A 297 -2.07 13.22 -3.43
C GLU A 297 -1.95 12.85 -1.96
N PHE A 298 -2.29 13.77 -1.06
CA PHE A 298 -2.32 13.58 0.40
C PHE A 298 -3.26 14.64 1.00
N THR A 299 -3.80 14.41 2.18
CA THR A 299 -4.59 15.39 2.94
C THR A 299 -3.72 16.02 4.04
N LEU A 300 -3.70 17.34 4.13
CA LEU A 300 -2.91 18.08 5.11
C LEU A 300 -3.76 18.39 6.34
N ILE A 301 -3.24 18.06 7.53
CA ILE A 301 -3.78 18.53 8.80
C ILE A 301 -2.72 19.40 9.46
N VAL A 302 -3.05 20.65 9.78
CA VAL A 302 -2.21 21.50 10.61
C VAL A 302 -2.80 21.53 12.01
N GLU A 303 -2.07 21.03 13.00
CA GLU A 303 -2.44 21.09 14.41
C GLU A 303 -1.73 22.29 15.06
N SER A 304 -2.48 23.29 15.50
CA SER A 304 -1.93 24.51 16.10
C SER A 304 -2.91 25.17 17.05
N LYS A 305 -2.41 25.74 18.15
CA LYS A 305 -3.23 26.60 19.04
C LYS A 305 -3.42 28.01 18.47
N ASN A 306 -2.54 28.46 17.57
CA ASN A 306 -2.66 29.75 16.89
C ASN A 306 -3.47 29.59 15.58
N SER A 307 -4.74 30.03 15.62
CA SER A 307 -5.67 29.90 14.49
C SER A 307 -5.49 30.95 13.40
N GLU A 308 -4.89 32.09 13.72
CA GLU A 308 -4.72 33.21 12.77
C GLU A 308 -3.51 32.99 11.86
N LYS A 309 -2.60 32.10 12.26
CA LYS A 309 -1.36 31.83 11.52
C LYS A 309 -1.59 31.12 10.17
N TYR A 310 -2.68 30.35 10.04
CA TYR A 310 -2.93 29.51 8.87
C TYR A 310 -4.34 29.70 8.32
N ASP A 311 -4.45 29.65 6.99
CA ASP A 311 -5.73 29.68 6.31
C ASP A 311 -5.92 28.39 5.52
N LEU A 312 -6.80 27.52 6.05
CA LEU A 312 -7.14 26.22 5.49
C LEU A 312 -8.66 26.15 5.33
N PRO A 313 -9.16 25.41 4.31
CA PRO A 313 -10.58 25.40 3.95
C PRO A 313 -11.47 24.86 5.07
N VAL A 314 -10.97 23.93 5.88
CA VAL A 314 -11.68 23.42 7.06
C VAL A 314 -10.96 23.85 8.33
N LYS A 315 -11.74 24.33 9.32
CA LYS A 315 -11.22 24.75 10.64
C LYS A 315 -12.00 24.03 11.75
N ILE A 316 -11.33 23.16 12.50
CA ILE A 316 -11.91 22.39 13.60
C ILE A 316 -11.35 22.91 14.92
N LYS A 317 -12.21 23.40 15.81
CA LYS A 317 -11.82 23.80 17.17
C LYS A 317 -12.18 22.72 18.18
N LEU A 318 -11.17 22.10 18.80
CA LEU A 318 -11.30 21.10 19.87
C LEU A 318 -11.04 21.77 21.24
N PRO A 319 -12.08 22.14 22.01
CA PRO A 319 -11.91 22.89 23.25
C PRO A 319 -11.40 22.01 24.38
N TYR A 320 -10.92 22.61 25.47
CA TYR A 320 -10.67 21.90 26.74
C TYR A 320 -11.89 21.07 27.18
N LEU A 321 -11.62 20.02 27.96
CA LEU A 321 -12.65 19.13 28.51
C LEU A 321 -13.46 19.86 29.59
N SER A 322 -14.76 19.57 29.66
CA SER A 322 -15.56 19.93 30.83
C SER A 322 -15.11 19.13 32.06
N GLU A 323 -15.55 19.54 33.25
CA GLU A 323 -15.22 18.82 34.50
C GLU A 323 -15.79 17.40 34.48
N GLU A 324 -17.04 17.28 34.02
CA GLU A 324 -17.73 16.00 33.87
C GLU A 324 -17.01 15.09 32.87
N GLU A 325 -16.68 15.59 31.67
CA GLU A 325 -15.96 14.80 30.65
C GLU A 325 -14.58 14.37 31.14
N PHE A 326 -13.85 15.29 31.78
CA PHE A 326 -12.52 14.99 32.31
C PHE A 326 -12.59 13.91 33.41
N LYS A 327 -13.55 14.05 34.34
CA LYS A 327 -13.80 13.09 35.42
C LYS A 327 -14.16 11.72 34.87
N GLU A 328 -15.08 11.65 33.92
CA GLU A 328 -15.55 10.40 33.30
C GLU A 328 -14.39 9.68 32.59
N LEU A 329 -13.66 10.41 31.74
CA LEU A 329 -12.54 9.85 30.98
C LEU A 329 -11.40 9.41 31.90
N LEU A 330 -11.08 10.18 32.94
CA LEU A 330 -10.07 9.81 33.93
C LEU A 330 -10.50 8.58 34.73
N THR A 331 -11.75 8.54 35.20
CA THR A 331 -12.30 7.38 35.92
C THR A 331 -12.18 6.11 35.09
N ARG A 332 -12.58 6.18 33.82
CA ARG A 332 -12.52 5.04 32.89
C ARG A 332 -11.08 4.60 32.64
N LYS A 333 -10.13 5.53 32.46
CA LYS A 333 -8.73 5.21 32.18
C LYS A 333 -7.98 4.70 33.42
N ALA A 334 -8.24 5.29 34.59
CA ALA A 334 -7.64 4.93 35.87
C ALA A 334 -8.26 3.67 36.49
N LYS A 335 -9.49 3.32 36.08
CA LYS A 335 -10.34 2.26 36.65
C LYS A 335 -10.59 2.43 38.16
N VAL A 336 -10.70 3.69 38.60
CA VAL A 336 -10.95 4.10 39.99
C VAL A 336 -11.88 5.31 39.96
N GLY A 337 -12.80 5.40 40.92
CA GLY A 337 -13.66 6.57 41.07
C GLY A 337 -12.85 7.84 41.32
N VAL A 338 -13.12 8.88 40.55
CA VAL A 338 -12.49 10.20 40.71
C VAL A 338 -13.46 11.12 41.47
N PRO A 339 -13.12 11.64 42.66
CA PRO A 339 -13.98 12.60 43.36
C PRO A 339 -14.11 13.93 42.60
N SER A 340 -15.30 14.54 42.59
CA SER A 340 -15.54 15.80 41.86
C SER A 340 -14.69 16.95 42.39
N GLU A 341 -14.50 17.00 43.71
CA GLU A 341 -13.82 18.07 44.44
C GLU A 341 -12.34 18.18 44.04
N VAL A 342 -11.75 17.08 43.53
CA VAL A 342 -10.36 17.08 43.06
C VAL A 342 -10.28 17.57 41.61
N VAL A 343 -11.30 17.30 40.79
CA VAL A 343 -11.36 17.75 39.39
C VAL A 343 -11.64 19.25 39.31
N GLU A 344 -12.48 19.78 40.20
CA GLU A 344 -12.78 21.22 40.31
C GLU A 344 -11.52 22.07 40.55
N LYS A 345 -10.53 21.51 41.27
CA LYS A 345 -9.24 22.17 41.53
C LYS A 345 -8.32 22.21 40.31
N ILE A 346 -8.62 21.46 39.24
CA ILE A 346 -7.79 21.43 38.04
C ILE A 346 -8.20 22.59 37.12
N PRO A 347 -7.28 23.53 36.83
CA PRO A 347 -7.54 24.63 35.90
C PRO A 347 -8.06 24.12 34.55
N GLN A 348 -8.99 24.84 33.93
CA GLN A 348 -9.60 24.44 32.66
C GLN A 348 -8.56 24.13 31.59
N GLN A 349 -7.48 24.91 31.54
CA GLN A 349 -6.40 24.76 30.55
C GLN A 349 -5.57 23.48 30.74
N LYS A 350 -5.63 22.86 31.94
CA LYS A 350 -5.00 21.57 32.24
C LYS A 350 -5.96 20.40 32.04
N ARG A 351 -7.26 20.62 31.78
CA ARG A 351 -8.25 19.56 31.53
C ARG A 351 -8.19 19.06 30.09
N THR A 352 -7.17 18.24 29.80
CA THR A 352 -6.86 17.72 28.45
C THR A 352 -6.74 16.19 28.43
N PHE A 353 -6.84 15.58 27.24
CA PHE A 353 -6.62 14.14 27.05
C PHE A 353 -5.18 13.72 27.38
N LYS A 354 -4.20 14.60 27.13
CA LYS A 354 -2.80 14.40 27.51
C LYS A 354 -2.62 14.39 29.03
N THR A 355 -3.27 15.30 29.74
CA THR A 355 -3.27 15.32 31.22
C THR A 355 -3.83 14.02 31.79
N ILE A 356 -4.98 13.55 31.30
CA ILE A 356 -5.59 12.27 31.72
C ILE A 356 -4.60 11.11 31.53
N THR A 357 -3.91 11.08 30.39
CA THR A 357 -2.90 10.07 30.08
C THR A 357 -1.68 10.15 31.01
N THR A 358 -1.25 11.36 31.34
CA THR A 358 -0.12 11.62 32.25
C THR A 358 -0.45 11.15 33.66
N ILE A 359 -1.60 11.56 34.20
CA ILE A 359 -2.08 11.13 35.53
C ILE A 359 -2.22 9.61 35.57
N SER A 360 -2.80 8.99 34.53
CA SER A 360 -2.96 7.53 34.48
C SER A 360 -1.61 6.79 34.48
N LYS A 361 -0.59 7.31 33.79
CA LYS A 361 0.78 6.77 33.82
C LYS A 361 1.43 6.94 35.19
N LEU A 362 1.24 8.10 35.84
CA LEU A 362 1.73 8.35 37.21
C LEU A 362 1.10 7.40 38.22
N LEU A 363 -0.23 7.24 38.17
CA LEU A 363 -0.96 6.31 39.03
C LEU A 363 -0.46 4.87 38.89
N LYS A 364 -0.23 4.41 37.65
CA LYS A 364 0.34 3.08 37.40
C LYS A 364 1.71 2.91 38.08
N LYS A 365 2.62 3.88 37.91
CA LYS A 365 3.95 3.87 38.56
C LYS A 365 3.86 3.90 40.08
N LEU A 366 2.91 4.64 40.65
CA LEU A 366 2.71 4.69 42.10
C LEU A 366 2.20 3.35 42.65
N ARG A 367 1.27 2.67 41.96
CA ARG A 367 0.80 1.33 42.34
C ARG A 367 1.93 0.30 42.36
N GLU A 368 2.84 0.38 41.39
CA GLU A 368 4.00 -0.52 41.31
C GLU A 368 5.00 -0.29 42.46
N ARG A 369 5.08 0.94 43.00
CA ARG A 369 6.02 1.31 44.07
C ARG A 369 5.44 1.27 45.48
N LYS A 370 4.14 1.52 45.63
CA LYS A 370 3.43 1.70 46.90
C LYS A 370 2.18 0.83 46.92
N SER A 371 2.38 -0.49 46.95
CA SER A 371 1.31 -1.51 46.92
C SER A 371 0.43 -1.55 48.17
N ASN A 372 0.83 -0.87 49.24
CA ASN A 372 0.14 -0.79 50.52
C ASN A 372 -0.92 0.32 50.60
N LYS A 373 -1.00 1.23 49.63
CA LYS A 373 -1.98 2.33 49.61
C LYS A 373 -3.21 2.00 48.76
N GLY A 374 -4.36 2.52 49.18
CA GLY A 374 -5.62 2.35 48.45
C GLY A 374 -5.61 3.04 47.07
N PRO A 375 -6.36 2.53 46.07
CA PRO A 375 -6.38 3.11 44.72
C PRO A 375 -6.78 4.59 44.66
N GLU A 376 -7.67 5.04 45.55
CA GLU A 376 -8.11 6.44 45.64
C GLU A 376 -7.05 7.36 46.26
N GLU A 377 -6.31 6.87 47.26
CA GLU A 377 -5.19 7.58 47.87
C GLU A 377 -4.06 7.80 46.87
N LEU A 378 -3.73 6.77 46.09
CA LEU A 378 -2.73 6.87 45.04
C LEU A 378 -3.14 7.82 43.91
N LEU A 379 -4.44 7.91 43.62
CA LEU A 379 -4.96 8.87 42.65
C LEU A 379 -4.83 10.32 43.18
N LYS A 380 -5.16 10.57 44.46
CA LYS A 380 -4.92 11.86 45.10
C LYS A 380 -3.44 12.25 45.05
N GLU A 381 -2.56 11.33 45.40
CA GLU A 381 -1.11 11.55 45.34
C GLU A 381 -0.63 11.84 43.89
N ALA A 382 -1.14 11.10 42.90
CA ALA A 382 -0.83 11.36 41.49
C ALA A 382 -1.29 12.75 41.02
N LEU A 383 -2.44 13.21 41.51
CA LEU A 383 -3.01 14.52 41.17
C LEU A 383 -2.22 15.66 41.82
N VAL A 384 -1.81 15.50 43.08
CA VAL A 384 -0.91 16.46 43.77
C VAL A 384 0.43 16.58 43.03
N LEU A 385 1.06 15.43 42.72
CA LEU A 385 2.33 15.42 41.97
C LEU A 385 2.19 16.04 40.57
N PHE A 386 1.04 15.87 39.92
CA PHE A 386 0.79 16.45 38.60
C PHE A 386 0.56 17.97 38.66
N LEU A 387 -0.20 18.45 39.65
CA LEU A 387 -0.46 19.88 39.80
C LEU A 387 0.79 20.64 40.24
N GLY A 388 1.75 19.95 40.87
CA GLY A 388 2.78 20.56 41.68
C GLY A 388 2.19 20.91 43.03
N GLU A 389 2.94 20.74 44.12
CA GLU A 389 2.52 21.26 45.42
C GLU A 389 2.49 22.79 45.36
N GLU A 390 1.37 23.39 44.96
CA GLU A 390 1.01 24.73 45.44
C GLU A 390 0.44 24.57 46.86
N ASN A 391 1.34 24.32 47.80
CA ASN A 391 1.18 24.46 49.25
C ASN A 391 2.58 24.42 49.91
N GLU A 392 3.46 25.34 49.50
CA GLU A 392 4.45 25.86 50.44
C GLU A 392 4.06 27.32 50.68
N ASP A 393 3.45 27.54 51.84
CA ASP A 393 3.42 28.86 52.48
C ASP A 393 4.86 29.38 52.57
N HIS A 394 5.23 30.29 51.68
CA HIS A 394 6.34 31.21 51.83
C HIS A 394 5.92 32.63 51.42
#